data_AF-A0A3B9Y1K5-F1
#
_entry.id   AF-A0A3B9Y1K5-F1
#
_cell.length_a   1.000
_cell.length_b   1.000
_cell.length_c   1.000
_cell.angle_alpha   90.00
_cell.angle_beta   90.00
_cell.angle_gamma   90.00
#
_symmetry.space_group_name_H-M   'P 1'
#
loop_
_entity.id
_entity.type
_entity.pdbx_description
1 polymer ?
#
loop_
_entity_poly.entity_id
_entity_poly.type
_entity_poly.pdbx_seq_one_letter_code
_entity_poly.pdbx_strand_id
1 'polypeptide(L)' 'MATELFHSAPEPEKQLAHYSLLDALLARRSRRFGKGMRLNGGPLAYESTHEPEPLRLAEEAALAFAACGLTG' A
#
# COMPACT_ATOMS: atom_id res chain seq x y z
N MET A 1 -0.96 -8.55 -30.17
CA MET A 1 -1.52 -7.18 -30.23
C MET A 1 -2.14 -6.86 -28.89
N ALA A 2 -1.45 -6.04 -28.09
CA ALA A 2 -1.98 -5.18 -27.04
C ALA A 2 -0.74 -4.49 -26.44
N THR A 3 -0.35 -3.40 -27.08
CA THR A 3 0.65 -2.45 -26.60
C THR A 3 0.06 -1.77 -25.38
N GLU A 4 0.39 -2.25 -24.17
CA GLU A 4 0.08 -1.50 -22.96
C GLU A 4 1.16 -0.42 -22.80
N LEU A 5 0.69 0.82 -22.98
CA LEU A 5 1.45 2.04 -22.89
C LEU A 5 2.08 2.13 -21.50
N PHE A 6 3.38 1.85 -21.41
CA PHE A 6 4.22 2.40 -20.36
C PHE A 6 4.06 3.92 -20.48
N HIS A 7 3.15 4.48 -19.68
CA HIS A 7 3.01 5.91 -19.53
C HIS A 7 4.41 6.42 -19.21
N SER A 8 4.93 7.37 -19.99
CA SER A 8 6.22 7.99 -19.71
C SER A 8 6.10 8.68 -18.36
N ALA A 9 6.45 7.97 -17.29
CA ALA A 9 6.57 8.54 -15.98
C ALA A 9 7.60 9.67 -16.10
N PRO A 10 7.32 10.87 -15.58
CA PRO A 10 8.33 11.92 -15.49
C PRO A 10 9.57 11.32 -14.82
N GLU A 11 10.77 11.63 -15.34
CA GLU A 11 12.03 11.11 -14.80
C GLU A 11 11.99 11.21 -13.26
N PRO A 12 12.08 10.09 -12.53
CA PRO A 12 11.79 10.04 -11.09
C PRO A 12 12.69 11.00 -10.30
N GLU A 13 13.88 11.26 -10.84
CA GLU A 13 14.87 12.21 -10.35
C GLU A 13 14.33 13.65 -10.31
N LYS A 14 13.60 14.07 -11.35
CA LYS A 14 12.99 15.42 -11.43
C LYS A 14 11.80 15.56 -10.49
N GLN A 15 11.00 14.51 -10.30
CA GLN A 15 9.92 14.52 -9.32
C GLN A 15 10.45 14.61 -7.89
N LEU A 16 11.50 13.83 -7.58
CA LEU A 16 12.11 13.84 -6.25
C LEU A 16 12.72 15.21 -5.92
N ALA A 17 13.30 15.90 -6.91
CA ALA A 17 13.82 17.27 -6.74
C ALA A 17 12.76 18.29 -6.30
N HIS A 18 11.48 18.03 -6.59
CA HIS A 18 10.35 18.88 -6.18
C HIS A 18 9.58 18.34 -4.98
N TYR A 19 9.97 17.18 -4.42
CA TYR A 19 9.31 16.59 -3.26
C TYR A 19 10.09 16.88 -1.99
N SER A 20 9.59 17.81 -1.16
CA SER A 20 10.32 18.25 0.03
C SER A 20 10.34 17.18 1.13
N LEU A 21 11.34 17.24 2.01
CA LEU A 21 11.38 16.38 3.20
C LEU A 21 10.13 16.56 4.08
N LEU A 22 9.60 17.77 4.18
CA LEU A 22 8.42 18.04 4.99
C LEU A 22 7.18 17.35 4.39
N ASP A 23 7.03 17.41 3.07
CA ASP A 23 5.96 16.69 2.36
C ASP A 23 6.09 15.18 2.54
N ALA A 24 7.32 14.65 2.50
CA ALA A 24 7.61 13.24 2.74
C ALA A 24 7.17 12.80 4.14
N LEU A 25 7.50 13.59 5.18
CA LEU A 25 7.14 13.29 6.55
C LEU A 25 5.62 13.39 6.78
N LEU A 26 4.98 14.42 6.21
CA LEU A 26 3.54 14.64 6.35
C LEU A 26 2.71 13.59 5.62
N ALA A 27 3.14 13.16 4.43
CA ALA A 27 2.47 12.14 3.63
C ALA A 27 2.77 10.71 4.10
N ARG A 28 3.80 10.51 4.93
CA ARG A 28 4.20 9.17 5.39
C ARG A 28 3.05 8.48 6.12
N ARG A 29 2.66 7.30 5.64
CA ARG A 29 1.72 6.40 6.31
C ARG A 29 2.32 5.02 6.40
N SER A 30 2.09 4.34 7.52
CA SER A 30 2.37 2.91 7.61
C SER A 30 1.43 2.18 6.66
N ARG A 31 2.00 1.53 5.63
CA ARG A 31 1.25 0.69 4.71
C ARG A 31 1.16 -0.71 5.29
N ARG A 32 -0.05 -1.22 5.47
CA ARG A 32 -0.32 -2.62 5.83
C ARG A 32 -0.66 -3.35 4.54
N PHE A 33 0.02 -4.45 4.25
CA PHE A 33 -0.13 -5.22 3.01
C PHE A 33 -0.49 -6.66 3.37
N GLY A 34 -1.70 -7.09 3.00
CA GLY A 34 -2.22 -8.42 3.25
C GLY A 34 -2.04 -9.37 2.06
N LYS A 35 -2.39 -10.65 2.25
CA LYS A 35 -2.46 -11.64 1.17
C LYS A 35 -3.42 -11.18 0.08
N GLY A 36 -3.08 -11.42 -1.18
CA GLY A 36 -3.91 -11.06 -2.33
C GLY A 36 -4.01 -9.56 -2.64
N MET A 37 -3.25 -8.71 -1.93
CA MET A 37 -3.24 -7.27 -2.22
C MET A 37 -2.27 -6.91 -3.36
N ARG A 38 -2.50 -5.73 -3.95
CA ARG A 38 -1.59 -5.08 -4.89
C ARG A 38 -1.11 -3.74 -4.34
N LEU A 39 0.20 -3.55 -4.32
CA LEU A 39 0.83 -2.29 -3.94
C LEU A 39 0.99 -1.42 -5.19
N ASN A 40 0.34 -0.26 -5.18
CA ASN A 40 0.54 0.77 -6.21
C ASN A 40 1.76 1.63 -5.84
N GLY A 41 2.50 2.14 -6.83
CA GLY A 41 3.60 3.08 -6.56
C GLY A 41 4.79 3.05 -7.52
N GLY A 42 4.55 2.90 -8.82
CA GLY A 42 5.61 2.96 -9.82
C GLY A 42 6.64 1.83 -9.67
N PRO A 43 7.96 2.10 -9.57
CA PRO A 43 9.00 1.06 -9.55
C PRO A 43 8.95 0.14 -8.33
N LEU A 44 8.25 0.54 -7.25
CA LEU A 44 8.02 -0.28 -6.06
C LEU A 44 6.64 -0.95 -6.07
N ALA A 45 6.00 -1.02 -7.24
CA ALA A 45 4.77 -1.79 -7.39
C ALA A 45 5.05 -3.28 -7.16
N TYR A 46 4.11 -3.94 -6.48
CA TYR A 46 4.21 -5.36 -6.15
C TYR A 46 2.81 -5.97 -6.08
N GLU A 47 2.69 -7.20 -6.57
CA GLU A 47 1.45 -7.97 -6.52
C GLU A 47 1.69 -9.25 -5.73
N SER A 48 0.79 -9.54 -4.77
CA SER A 48 0.89 -10.75 -3.99
C SER A 48 0.70 -11.98 -4.87
N THR A 49 1.53 -13.00 -4.65
CA THR A 49 1.40 -14.31 -5.32
C THR A 49 0.37 -15.22 -4.66
N HIS A 50 -0.22 -14.79 -3.53
CA HIS A 50 -1.22 -15.54 -2.78
C HIS A 50 -2.62 -15.01 -3.08
N GLU A 51 -3.59 -15.91 -3.15
CA GLU A 51 -5.02 -15.56 -3.21
C GLU A 51 -5.46 -14.78 -1.96
N PRO A 52 -6.39 -13.82 -2.09
CA PRO A 52 -7.07 -13.22 -0.95
C PRO A 52 -7.77 -14.30 -0.11
N GLU A 53 -7.57 -14.26 1.20
CA GLU A 53 -8.16 -15.22 2.13
C GLU A 53 -8.98 -14.47 3.18
N PRO A 54 -10.28 -14.81 3.37
CA PRO A 54 -11.09 -14.19 4.40
C PRO A 54 -10.60 -14.61 5.78
N LEU A 55 -10.82 -13.74 6.77
CA LEU A 55 -10.55 -14.08 8.17
C LEU A 55 -11.53 -15.15 8.65
N ARG A 56 -11.06 -16.02 9.55
CA ARG A 56 -11.92 -16.92 10.29
C ARG A 56 -12.67 -16.13 11.36
N LEU A 57 -13.82 -16.64 11.80
CA LEU A 57 -14.66 -15.99 12.82
C LEU A 57 -13.86 -15.59 14.09
N ALA A 58 -12.93 -16.43 14.54
CA ALA A 58 -12.08 -16.13 15.70
C ALA A 58 -11.13 -14.95 15.45
N GLU A 59 -10.62 -14.81 14.23
CA GLU A 59 -9.73 -13.71 13.83
C GLU A 59 -10.51 -12.41 13.67
N GLU A 60 -11.73 -12.47 13.11
CA GLU A 60 -12.65 -11.34 13.06
C GLU A 60 -13.02 -10.85 14.47
N ALA A 61 -13.35 -11.78 15.38
CA ALA A 61 -13.66 -11.44 16.77
C ALA A 61 -12.46 -10.80 17.49
N ALA A 62 -11.26 -11.32 17.26
CA ALA A 62 -10.03 -10.72 17.81
C ALA A 62 -9.78 -9.32 17.25
N LEU A 63 -9.99 -9.12 15.94
CA LEU A 63 -9.86 -7.81 15.29
C LEU A 63 -10.87 -6.81 15.84
N ALA A 64 -12.13 -7.22 16.00
CA ALA A 64 -13.19 -6.40 16.57
C ALA A 64 -12.87 -6.00 18.03
N PHE A 65 -12.42 -6.96 18.86
CA PHE A 65 -12.00 -6.69 20.23
C PHE A 65 -10.84 -5.69 20.29
N ALA A 66 -9.80 -5.88 19.46
CA ALA A 66 -8.68 -4.95 19.39
C ALA A 66 -9.11 -3.54 18.95
N ALA A 67 -10.09 -3.43 18.06
CA ALA A 67 -10.62 -2.16 17.58
C ALA A 67 -11.49 -1.41 18.62
N CYS A 68 -12.08 -2.11 19.60
CA CYS A 68 -12.89 -1.49 20.65
C CYS A 68 -12.09 -0.63 21.64
N GLY A 69 -10.75 -0.67 21.59
CA GLY A 69 -9.91 0.37 22.19
C GLY A 69 -10.09 0.56 23.70
N LEU A 70 -9.76 -0.44 24.51
CA LEU A 70 -9.59 -0.25 25.97
C LEU A 70 -8.35 0.60 26.31
N THR A 71 -7.37 0.66 25.40
CA THR A 71 -6.14 1.45 25.50
C THR A 71 -5.85 2.08 24.14
N GLY A 72 -6.67 3.06 23.73
CA GLY A 72 -6.33 3.96 22.63
C GLY A 72 -5.22 4.92 23.04
#